data_AF-A0A1W9WJJ9-F1
#
_entry.id   AF-A0A1W9WJJ9-F1
#
_cell.length_a   1.000
_cell.length_b   1.000
_cell.length_c   1.000
_cell.angle_alpha   90.00
_cell.angle_beta   90.00
_cell.angle_gamma   90.00
#
_symmetry.space_group_name_H-M   'P 1'
#
loop_
_entity.id
_entity.type
_entity.pdbx_description
1 polymer ?
#
loop_
_entity_poly.entity_id
_entity_poly.type
_entity_poly.pdbx_seq_one_letter_code
_entity_poly.pdbx_strand_id
1 'polypeptide(L)'
;MAVSLKIRARRLLNPLAGYRSWEDSEPSDITSHLPLTNGETALGIYTPHPQALKDAIVVTSHGLWVFYDNSNAKFVRYTEIVSTSEPSKTKKGTTLELKLTDSSRLTLQVIGWNEEERLTDAALFLQFLIYVDRDIEKQTGKPSQVEWYTLSDSD
;
A
#
# COMPACT_ATOMS: atom_id res chain seq x y z
N MET A 1 1.27 17.78 -2.42
CA MET A 1 1.30 16.39 -1.94
C MET A 1 1.18 15.37 -3.09
N ALA A 2 0.08 15.39 -3.85
CA ALA A 2 -0.21 14.37 -4.87
C ALA A 2 0.89 14.14 -5.93
N VAL A 3 1.54 15.21 -6.42
CA VAL A 3 2.59 15.08 -7.44
C VAL A 3 3.84 14.33 -6.93
N SER A 4 4.29 14.60 -5.70
CA SER A 4 5.42 13.87 -5.08
C SER A 4 5.05 12.40 -4.85
N LEU A 5 3.87 12.16 -4.28
CA LEU A 5 3.39 10.81 -3.98
C LEU A 5 3.25 9.96 -5.24
N LYS A 6 2.75 10.55 -6.32
CA LYS A 6 2.60 9.92 -7.62
C LYS A 6 3.92 9.50 -8.22
N ILE A 7 4.94 10.36 -8.18
CA ILE A 7 6.30 10.01 -8.66
C ILE A 7 6.88 8.85 -7.83
N ARG A 8 6.67 8.86 -6.51
CA ARG A 8 7.13 7.78 -5.62
C ARG A 8 6.41 6.46 -5.88
N ALA A 9 5.08 6.49 -5.97
CA ALA A 9 4.28 5.33 -6.33
C ALA A 9 4.76 4.75 -7.66
N ARG A 10 4.99 5.58 -8.67
CA ARG A 10 5.54 5.15 -9.96
C ARG A 10 6.93 4.53 -9.85
N ARG A 11 7.80 5.06 -8.99
CA ARG A 11 9.18 4.54 -8.84
C ARG A 11 9.26 3.24 -8.05
N LEU A 12 8.47 3.12 -6.99
CA LEU A 12 8.58 2.04 -6.01
C LEU A 12 7.54 0.95 -6.21
N LEU A 13 6.34 1.30 -6.70
CA LEU A 13 5.23 0.37 -6.87
C LEU A 13 5.14 -0.18 -8.31
N ASN A 14 5.52 0.56 -9.36
CA ASN A 14 5.49 0.00 -10.73
C ASN A 14 6.32 -1.29 -10.92
N PRO A 15 7.46 -1.50 -10.22
CA PRO A 15 8.18 -2.75 -10.33
C PRO A 15 7.43 -3.97 -9.77
N LEU A 16 6.42 -3.76 -8.90
CA LEU A 16 5.65 -4.85 -8.30
C LEU A 16 4.78 -5.48 -9.38
N ALA A 17 4.88 -6.79 -9.54
CA ALA A 17 4.21 -7.49 -10.63
C ALA A 17 2.67 -7.33 -10.57
N GLY A 18 2.11 -7.22 -9.36
CA GLY A 18 0.68 -7.01 -9.13
C GLY A 18 0.21 -5.56 -9.25
N TYR A 19 1.11 -4.58 -9.41
CA TYR A 19 0.74 -3.15 -9.41
C TYR A 19 0.47 -2.62 -10.82
N ARG A 20 -0.61 -1.84 -10.92
CA ARG A 20 -0.98 -1.09 -12.13
C ARG A 20 -1.19 0.38 -11.77
N SER A 21 -0.48 1.26 -12.45
CA SER A 21 -0.68 2.71 -12.34
C SER A 21 -2.03 3.09 -12.91
N TRP A 22 -2.72 4.02 -12.25
CA TRP A 22 -4.00 4.55 -12.75
C TRP A 22 -3.85 5.36 -14.04
N GLU A 23 -2.64 5.87 -14.32
CA GLU A 23 -2.34 6.60 -15.56
C GLU A 23 -2.22 5.70 -16.79
N ASP A 24 -1.74 4.46 -16.60
CA ASP A 24 -1.40 3.57 -17.71
C ASP A 24 -2.65 2.81 -18.20
N SER A 25 -3.58 2.55 -17.29
CA SER A 25 -4.91 2.03 -17.59
C SER A 25 -5.83 2.33 -16.41
N GLU A 26 -6.86 3.15 -16.59
CA GLU A 26 -7.92 3.25 -15.60
C GLU A 26 -8.63 1.89 -15.55
N PRO A 27 -8.59 1.15 -14.42
CA PRO A 27 -9.25 -0.15 -14.35
C PRO A 27 -10.76 0.11 -14.38
N SER A 28 -11.39 -0.13 -15.54
CA SER A 28 -12.83 0.06 -15.78
C SER A 28 -13.72 -0.64 -14.75
N ASP A 29 -13.19 -1.69 -14.12
CA ASP A 29 -13.94 -2.59 -13.25
C ASP A 29 -13.89 -2.17 -11.78
N ILE A 30 -13.12 -1.13 -11.41
CA ILE A 30 -12.79 -0.79 -10.01
C ILE A 30 -13.27 0.61 -9.63
N THR A 31 -13.26 1.54 -10.58
CA THR A 31 -13.71 2.94 -10.38
C THR A 31 -15.12 3.03 -9.82
N SER A 32 -16.03 2.14 -10.24
CA SER A 32 -17.41 2.09 -9.74
C SER A 32 -17.54 1.60 -8.29
N HIS A 33 -16.51 0.95 -7.74
CA HIS A 33 -16.52 0.38 -6.40
C HIS A 33 -15.72 1.19 -5.37
N LEU A 34 -15.01 2.23 -5.80
CA LEU A 34 -14.20 3.07 -4.91
C LEU A 34 -14.98 4.35 -4.55
N PRO A 35 -15.45 4.51 -3.30
CA PRO A 35 -15.97 5.77 -2.84
C PRO A 35 -14.81 6.73 -2.55
N LEU A 36 -14.12 7.16 -3.61
CA LEU A 36 -13.07 8.18 -3.51
C LEU A 36 -13.66 9.42 -2.85
N THR A 37 -13.00 9.89 -1.80
CA THR A 37 -13.40 11.10 -1.08
C THR A 37 -13.10 12.35 -1.94
N ASN A 38 -13.82 13.46 -1.71
CA ASN A 38 -13.58 14.70 -2.45
C ASN A 38 -12.10 15.14 -2.34
N GLY A 39 -11.43 15.27 -3.51
CA GLY A 39 -10.01 15.64 -3.61
C GLY A 39 -9.02 14.48 -3.50
N GLU A 40 -9.49 13.25 -3.30
CA GLU A 40 -8.67 12.04 -3.34
C GLU A 40 -8.36 11.64 -4.78
N THR A 41 -7.08 11.38 -5.07
CA THR A 41 -6.63 10.92 -6.38
C THR A 41 -6.14 9.49 -6.27
N ALA A 42 -6.69 8.57 -7.07
CA ALA A 42 -6.15 7.23 -7.21
C ALA A 42 -4.77 7.29 -7.93
N LEU A 43 -3.77 6.61 -7.37
CA LEU A 43 -2.42 6.54 -7.92
C LEU A 43 -2.19 5.23 -8.66
N GLY A 44 -2.81 4.15 -8.17
CA GLY A 44 -2.76 2.85 -8.78
C GLY A 44 -3.43 1.80 -7.91
N ILE A 45 -3.39 0.57 -8.39
CA ILE A 45 -3.91 -0.58 -7.67
C ILE A 45 -2.90 -1.71 -7.68
N TYR A 46 -2.71 -2.31 -6.52
CA TYR A 46 -2.07 -3.60 -6.39
C TYR A 46 -3.13 -4.69 -6.33
N THR A 47 -3.10 -5.61 -7.29
CA THR A 47 -3.98 -6.79 -7.34
C THR A 47 -3.15 -8.07 -7.23
N PRO A 48 -3.26 -8.85 -6.13
CA PRO A 48 -2.59 -10.14 -6.03
C PRO A 48 -3.16 -11.17 -7.00
N HIS A 49 -4.42 -10.99 -7.43
CA HIS A 49 -5.09 -11.83 -8.40
C HIS A 49 -5.60 -10.96 -9.57
N PRO A 50 -5.18 -11.21 -10.82
CA PRO A 50 -5.48 -10.32 -11.97
C PRO A 50 -6.97 -10.10 -12.28
N GLN A 51 -7.86 -10.92 -11.72
CA GLN A 51 -9.30 -10.95 -12.01
C GLN A 51 -10.19 -10.84 -10.77
N ALA A 52 -9.62 -10.52 -9.60
CA ALA A 52 -10.39 -10.37 -8.36
C ALA A 52 -9.94 -9.14 -7.57
N LEU A 53 -10.91 -8.48 -6.92
CA LEU A 53 -10.63 -7.38 -5.99
C LEU A 53 -10.33 -7.88 -4.60
N LYS A 54 -10.63 -9.16 -4.31
CA LYS A 54 -10.21 -9.79 -3.08
C LYS A 54 -8.71 -9.58 -2.85
N ASP A 55 -8.39 -9.07 -1.67
CA ASP A 55 -7.05 -8.75 -1.20
C ASP A 55 -6.34 -7.63 -2.00
N ALA A 56 -7.06 -6.90 -2.86
CA ALA A 56 -6.52 -5.78 -3.61
C ALA A 56 -6.32 -4.54 -2.73
N ILE A 57 -5.32 -3.74 -3.09
CA ILE A 57 -4.96 -2.51 -2.39
C ILE A 57 -4.95 -1.37 -3.41
N VAL A 58 -5.91 -0.47 -3.30
CA VAL A 58 -5.90 0.77 -4.09
C VAL A 58 -5.14 1.84 -3.32
N VAL A 59 -4.10 2.36 -3.96
CA VAL A 59 -3.20 3.37 -3.41
C VAL A 59 -3.69 4.74 -3.88
N THR A 60 -3.94 5.65 -2.94
CA THR A 60 -4.45 6.99 -3.25
C THR A 60 -3.56 8.08 -2.68
N SER A 61 -3.87 9.33 -2.99
CA SER A 61 -3.18 10.49 -2.41
C SER A 61 -3.40 10.64 -0.90
N HIS A 62 -4.40 9.98 -0.32
CA HIS A 62 -4.78 10.13 1.10
C HIS A 62 -4.53 8.89 1.94
N GLY A 63 -4.48 7.71 1.33
CA GLY A 63 -4.34 6.47 2.06
C GLY A 63 -4.43 5.23 1.18
N LEU A 64 -4.90 4.16 1.79
CA LEU A 64 -5.07 2.85 1.18
C LEU A 64 -6.52 2.43 1.30
N TRP A 65 -7.13 2.01 0.20
CA TRP A 65 -8.35 1.21 0.22
C TRP A 65 -7.95 -0.25 0.13
N VAL A 66 -8.31 -1.03 1.15
CA VAL A 66 -7.99 -2.46 1.23
C VAL A 66 -9.27 -3.27 1.08
N PHE A 67 -9.32 -4.11 0.06
CA PHE A 67 -10.47 -4.97 -0.23
C PHE A 67 -10.26 -6.34 0.42
N TYR A 68 -11.11 -6.72 1.37
CA TYR A 68 -11.05 -8.07 1.97
C TYR A 68 -11.82 -9.11 1.15
N ASP A 69 -12.80 -8.64 0.39
CA ASP A 69 -13.56 -9.39 -0.60
C ASP A 69 -13.94 -8.45 -1.75
N ASN A 70 -14.71 -8.94 -2.72
CA ASN A 70 -15.08 -8.15 -3.91
C ASN A 70 -16.05 -6.98 -3.63
N SER A 71 -16.57 -6.85 -2.41
CA SER A 71 -17.63 -5.91 -2.03
C SER A 71 -17.30 -5.04 -0.82
N ASN A 72 -16.37 -5.47 0.03
CA ASN A 72 -16.03 -4.81 1.28
C ASN A 72 -14.61 -4.24 1.21
N ALA A 73 -14.54 -2.91 1.18
CA ALA A 73 -13.29 -2.16 1.25
C ALA A 73 -13.21 -1.37 2.56
N LYS A 74 -12.02 -1.38 3.18
CA LYS A 74 -11.67 -0.52 4.32
C LYS A 74 -10.71 0.56 3.85
N PHE A 75 -11.05 1.82 4.13
CA PHE A 75 -10.12 2.92 3.95
C PHE A 75 -9.26 3.09 5.20
N VAL A 76 -7.95 3.29 4.98
CA VAL A 76 -6.98 3.63 6.02
C VAL A 76 -6.14 4.79 5.53
N ARG A 77 -6.19 5.91 6.23
CA ARG A 77 -5.33 7.07 5.94
C ARG A 77 -3.89 6.75 6.32
N TYR A 78 -2.95 7.34 5.60
CA TYR A 78 -1.53 7.19 5.96
C TYR A 78 -1.23 7.67 7.39
N THR A 79 -1.92 8.72 7.84
CA THR A 79 -1.78 9.27 9.19
C THR A 79 -2.35 8.38 10.30
N GLU A 80 -3.10 7.33 9.96
CA GLU A 80 -3.64 6.36 10.93
C GLU A 80 -2.68 5.19 11.18
N ILE A 81 -1.61 5.04 10.39
CA ILE A 81 -0.61 3.98 10.57
C ILE A 81 0.34 4.40 11.68
N VAL A 82 0.56 3.54 12.68
CA VAL A 82 1.48 3.81 13.81
C VAL A 82 2.68 2.88 13.87
N SER A 83 2.60 1.70 13.27
CA SER A 83 3.78 0.86 13.09
C SER A 83 3.56 -0.19 12.01
N THR A 84 4.66 -0.78 11.55
CA THR A 84 4.65 -1.89 10.59
C THR A 84 5.44 -3.07 11.10
N SER A 85 4.98 -4.29 10.84
CA SER A 85 5.76 -5.50 11.10
C SER A 85 6.79 -5.76 10.00
N GLU A 86 7.72 -6.68 10.28
CA GLU A 86 8.49 -7.36 9.24
C GLU A 86 7.53 -8.04 8.24
N PRO A 87 7.84 -8.00 6.93
CA PRO A 87 7.15 -8.83 5.94
C PRO A 87 7.26 -10.31 6.33
N SER A 88 6.12 -10.93 6.66
CA SER A 88 6.11 -12.32 7.11
C SER A 88 5.64 -13.25 6.00
N LYS A 89 6.37 -14.36 5.79
CA LYS A 89 5.93 -15.44 4.90
C LYS A 89 4.81 -16.22 5.58
N THR A 90 3.66 -16.27 4.93
CA THR A 90 2.52 -17.11 5.32
C THR A 90 2.29 -18.21 4.27
N LYS A 91 1.45 -19.20 4.60
CA LYS A 91 0.99 -20.21 3.62
C LYS A 91 0.31 -19.60 2.38
N LYS A 92 -0.13 -18.33 2.46
CA LYS A 92 -0.85 -17.63 1.39
C LYS A 92 0.02 -16.62 0.63
N GLY A 93 1.27 -16.42 1.03
CA GLY A 93 2.17 -15.41 0.46
C GLY A 93 2.81 -14.53 1.52
N THR A 94 3.47 -13.45 1.10
CA THR A 94 4.05 -12.46 2.03
C THR A 94 2.98 -11.48 2.48
N THR A 95 2.96 -11.19 3.77
CA THR A 95 2.02 -10.23 4.36
C THR A 95 2.78 -9.12 5.08
N LEU A 96 2.24 -7.90 4.97
CA LEU A 96 2.69 -6.75 5.74
C LEU A 96 1.60 -6.39 6.74
N GLU A 97 1.90 -6.43 8.03
CA GLU A 97 0.95 -6.02 9.07
C GLU A 97 1.19 -4.55 9.43
N LEU A 98 0.11 -3.76 9.42
CA LEU A 98 0.09 -2.39 9.86
C LEU A 98 -0.69 -2.31 11.19
N LYS A 99 -0.10 -1.69 12.20
CA LYS A 99 -0.83 -1.28 13.41
C LYS A 99 -1.39 0.12 13.20
N LEU A 100 -2.64 0.33 13.57
CA LEU A 100 -3.33 1.60 13.42
C LEU A 100 -3.46 2.36 14.76
N THR A 101 -3.79 3.65 14.71
CA THR A 101 -3.97 4.52 15.89
C THR A 101 -5.04 4.03 16.86
N ASP A 102 -6.06 3.32 16.35
CA ASP A 102 -7.11 2.69 17.15
C ASP A 102 -6.69 1.34 17.77
N SER A 103 -5.39 0.99 17.68
CA SER A 103 -4.81 -0.30 18.07
C SER A 103 -5.28 -1.51 17.24
N SER A 104 -6.12 -1.30 16.21
CA SER A 104 -6.46 -2.36 15.27
C SER A 104 -5.28 -2.72 14.38
N ARG A 105 -5.34 -3.92 13.79
CA ARG A 105 -4.34 -4.42 12.86
C ARG A 105 -4.95 -4.55 11.47
N LEU A 106 -4.20 -4.12 10.47
CA LEU A 106 -4.53 -4.26 9.06
C LEU A 106 -3.45 -5.13 8.40
N THR A 107 -3.85 -6.28 7.86
CA THR A 107 -2.95 -7.14 7.09
C THR A 107 -3.08 -6.81 5.61
N LEU A 108 -1.99 -6.38 4.99
CA LEU A 108 -1.87 -6.21 3.55
C LEU A 108 -1.31 -7.50 2.93
N GLN A 109 -2.00 -8.02 1.92
CA GLN A 109 -1.51 -9.12 1.11
C GLN A 109 -0.68 -8.54 -0.03
N VAL A 110 0.64 -8.67 0.05
CA VAL A 110 1.56 -8.24 -1.02
C VAL A 110 2.30 -9.49 -1.49
N ILE A 111 1.64 -10.21 -2.39
CA ILE A 111 2.06 -11.52 -2.90
C ILE A 111 2.75 -11.30 -4.27
N GLY A 112 4.08 -11.31 -4.28
CA GLY A 112 4.84 -11.40 -5.53
C GLY A 112 4.41 -12.63 -6.35
N TRP A 113 4.51 -12.53 -7.68
CA TRP A 113 4.02 -13.56 -8.61
C TRP A 113 4.81 -14.88 -8.50
N ASN A 114 6.08 -14.80 -8.11
CA ASN A 114 6.91 -15.96 -7.79
C ASN A 114 7.53 -15.86 -6.38
N GLU A 115 8.14 -16.94 -5.90
CA GLU A 115 8.63 -17.05 -4.53
C GLU A 115 9.81 -16.12 -4.21
N GLU A 116 10.63 -15.78 -5.21
CA GLU A 116 11.77 -14.87 -5.09
C GLU A 116 11.32 -13.40 -5.04
N GLU A 117 10.29 -13.02 -5.80
CA GLU A 117 9.74 -11.66 -5.84
C GLU A 117 8.86 -11.32 -4.63
N ARG A 118 8.36 -12.32 -3.91
CA ARG A 118 7.44 -12.14 -2.77
C ARG A 118 7.99 -11.30 -1.62
N LEU A 119 9.27 -11.43 -1.30
CA LEU A 119 9.88 -10.61 -0.25
C LEU A 119 10.21 -9.20 -0.79
N THR A 120 10.63 -9.13 -2.05
CA THR A 120 10.96 -7.89 -2.76
C THR A 120 9.75 -6.97 -2.88
N ASP A 121 8.59 -7.49 -3.27
CA ASP A 121 7.38 -6.68 -3.43
C ASP A 121 6.90 -6.09 -2.09
N ALA A 122 6.88 -6.90 -1.02
CA ALA A 122 6.50 -6.42 0.30
C ALA A 122 7.51 -5.41 0.85
N ALA A 123 8.80 -5.60 0.60
CA ALA A 123 9.86 -4.65 0.95
C ALA A 123 9.71 -3.32 0.20
N LEU A 124 9.46 -3.35 -1.11
CA LEU A 124 9.22 -2.15 -1.92
C LEU A 124 7.94 -1.42 -1.51
N PHE A 125 6.88 -2.16 -1.16
CA PHE A 125 5.64 -1.57 -0.65
C PHE A 125 5.87 -0.90 0.72
N LEU A 126 6.58 -1.56 1.63
CA LEU A 126 6.98 -0.97 2.91
C LEU A 126 7.82 0.30 2.70
N GLN A 127 8.79 0.25 1.79
CA GLN A 127 9.63 1.39 1.44
C GLN A 127 8.79 2.56 0.92
N PHE A 128 7.77 2.29 0.10
CA PHE A 128 6.81 3.31 -0.33
C PHE A 128 6.11 3.96 0.86
N LEU A 129 5.59 3.19 1.81
CA LEU A 129 4.92 3.72 3.00
C LEU A 129 5.85 4.58 3.87
N ILE A 130 7.10 4.16 4.06
CA ILE A 130 8.14 4.95 4.76
C ILE A 130 8.34 6.32 4.09
N TYR A 131 8.39 6.37 2.76
CA TYR A 131 8.57 7.64 2.07
C TYR A 131 7.33 8.53 2.13
N VAL A 132 6.13 7.95 2.12
CA VAL A 132 4.88 8.70 2.29
C VAL A 132 4.86 9.40 3.65
N ASP A 133 5.22 8.68 4.71
CA ASP A 133 5.28 9.23 6.05
C ASP A 133 6.30 10.36 6.19
N ARG A 134 7.52 10.17 5.66
CA ARG A 134 8.53 11.24 5.57
C ARG A 134 8.05 12.47 4.80
N ASP A 135 7.22 12.28 3.78
CA ASP A 135 6.63 13.40 3.04
C ASP A 135 5.54 14.11 3.86
N ILE A 136 4.80 13.38 4.71
CA ILE A 136 3.84 13.95 5.67
C ILE A 136 4.56 14.74 6.77
N GLU A 137 5.65 14.22 7.33
CA GLU A 137 6.49 14.93 8.32
C GLU A 137 6.95 16.28 7.78
N LYS A 138 7.54 16.29 6.57
CA LYS A 138 8.04 17.51 5.92
C LYS A 138 6.96 18.56 5.70
N GLN A 139 5.74 18.13 5.39
CA GLN A 139 4.61 19.03 5.13
C GLN A 139 4.00 19.58 6.42
N THR A 140 3.90 18.74 7.44
CA THR A 140 3.26 19.12 8.71
C THR A 140 4.22 19.77 9.70
N GLY A 141 5.53 19.62 9.49
CA GLY A 141 6.57 20.04 10.44
C GLY A 141 6.57 19.21 11.73
N LYS A 142 5.79 18.12 11.78
CA LYS A 142 5.69 17.23 12.94
C LYS A 142 6.54 15.99 12.70
N PRO A 143 7.30 15.52 13.70
CA PRO A 143 8.01 14.26 13.59
C PRO A 143 7.01 13.10 13.46
N SER A 144 7.42 12.07 12.71
CA SER A 144 6.68 10.83 12.56
C SER A 144 6.59 10.15 13.92
N GLN A 145 5.42 9.61 14.17
CA GLN A 145 5.17 8.72 15.30
C GLN A 145 5.15 7.26 14.87
N VAL A 146 5.50 6.98 13.61
CA VAL A 146 5.41 5.64 13.03
C VAL A 146 6.71 4.88 13.30
N GLU A 147 6.58 3.74 13.98
CA GLU A 147 7.67 2.80 14.16
C GLU A 147 7.76 1.89 12.91
N TRP A 148 8.63 2.28 11.99
CA TRP A 148 8.88 1.51 10.77
C TRP A 148 9.78 0.31 11.05
N TYR A 149 9.43 -0.84 10.48
CA TYR A 149 10.36 -1.95 10.40
C TYR A 149 11.51 -1.57 9.46
N THR A 150 12.74 -1.71 9.94
CA THR A 150 13.94 -1.56 9.11
C THR A 150 14.38 -2.94 8.66
N LEU A 151 14.48 -3.14 7.34
CA LEU A 151 15.21 -4.27 6.78
C LEU A 151 16.69 -4.10 7.20
N SER A 152 17.08 -4.71 8.30
CA SER A 152 18.49 -4.86 8.64
C SER A 152 19.12 -5.77 7.59
N ASP A 153 20.24 -5.34 7.01
CA ASP A 153 21.08 -6.18 6.15
C ASP A 153 21.30 -7.50 6.91
N SER A 154 20.60 -8.53 6.48
CA SER A 154 20.77 -9.88 7.01
C SER A 154 21.92 -10.47 6.21
N ASP A 155 23.03 -10.72 6.91
CA ASP A 155 24.25 -11.37 6.42
C ASP A 155 23.98 -12.63 5.56
#